data_AF-A0A847P0A5-F1
#
_entry.id   AF-A0A847P0A5-F1
#
_cell.length_a   1.000
_cell.length_b   1.000
_cell.length_c   1.000
_cell.angle_alpha   90.00
_cell.angle_beta   90.00
_cell.angle_gamma   90.00
#
_symmetry.space_group_name_H-M   'P 1'
#
loop_
_entity.id
_entity.type
_entity.pdbx_description
1 polymer ?
#
loop_
_entity_poly.entity_id
_entity_poly.type
_entity_poly.pdbx_seq_one_letter_code
_entity_poly.pdbx_strand_id
1 'polypeptide(L)' 'MSIPKIEWKMVEVDGEQLEQVLTELSEADFEIFTAQFTGEKWGVVARKFKKESSGKNRMGFSAPC' A
#
# COMPACT_ATOMS: atom_id res chain seq x y z
N MET A 1 13.29 -17.16 -1.56
CA MET A 1 11.91 -16.65 -1.48
C MET A 1 11.99 -15.28 -0.83
N SER A 2 11.86 -14.19 -1.60
CA SER A 2 11.93 -12.84 -1.04
C SER A 2 10.61 -12.51 -0.36
N ILE A 3 10.65 -12.22 0.93
CA ILE A 3 9.47 -11.81 1.70
C ILE A 3 9.06 -10.44 1.15
N PRO A 4 7.83 -10.24 0.65
CA PRO A 4 7.38 -8.94 0.19
C PRO A 4 7.46 -7.95 1.34
N LYS A 5 8.20 -6.86 1.15
CA LYS A 5 8.30 -5.79 2.14
C LYS A 5 6.99 -5.01 2.13
N ILE A 6 6.18 -5.21 3.15
CA ILE A 6 4.94 -4.46 3.37
C ILE A 6 5.30 -3.23 4.20
N GLU A 7 4.92 -2.06 3.72
CA GLU A 7 5.05 -0.80 4.45
C GLU A 7 3.70 -0.47 5.09
N TRP A 8 3.69 -0.30 6.41
CA TRP A 8 2.49 0.03 7.18
C TRP A 8 2.50 1.52 7.52
N LYS A 9 1.34 2.17 7.39
CA LYS A 9 1.14 3.57 7.74
C LYS A 9 -0.15 3.71 8.53
N MET A 10 -0.07 4.32 9.71
CA MET A 10 -1.22 4.65 10.54
C MET A 10 -1.40 6.16 10.54
N VAL A 11 -2.63 6.62 10.35
CA VAL A 11 -2.99 8.04 10.33
C VAL A 11 -4.22 8.23 11.19
N GLU A 12 -4.19 9.22 12.08
CA GLU A 12 -5.34 9.63 12.88
C GLU A 12 -5.88 10.93 12.29
N VAL A 13 -7.16 10.93 11.93
CA VAL A 13 -7.80 12.04 11.21
C VAL A 13 -9.13 12.39 11.85
N ASP A 14 -9.49 13.66 11.78
CA ASP A 14 -10.84 14.10 12.12
C ASP A 14 -11.85 13.67 11.04
N GLY A 15 -13.13 13.55 11.41
CA GLY A 15 -14.16 13.06 10.48
C GLY A 15 -14.26 13.85 9.19
N GLU A 16 -14.04 15.17 9.25
CA GLU A 16 -14.04 16.07 8.09
C GLU A 16 -12.85 15.84 7.14
N GLN A 17 -11.75 15.29 7.64
CA GLN A 17 -10.52 15.04 6.88
C GLN A 17 -10.41 13.59 6.39
N LEU A 18 -11.32 12.71 6.82
CA LEU A 18 -11.27 11.29 6.50
C LEU A 18 -11.30 11.03 4.99
N GLU A 19 -12.22 11.66 4.26
CA GLU A 19 -12.30 11.49 2.81
C GLU A 19 -11.02 11.96 2.11
N GLN A 20 -10.49 13.12 2.52
CA GLN A 20 -9.25 13.66 1.97
C GLN A 20 -8.08 12.68 2.18
N VAL A 21 -7.91 12.16 3.39
CA VAL A 21 -6.81 11.24 3.70
C VAL A 21 -6.98 9.88 3.00
N LEU A 22 -8.21 9.38 2.85
CA LEU A 22 -8.47 8.17 2.07
C LEU A 22 -8.10 8.38 0.60
N THR A 23 -8.39 9.55 0.03
CA THR A 23 -7.98 9.91 -1.34
C THR A 23 -6.46 9.99 -1.46
N GLU A 24 -5.78 10.70 -0.57
CA GLU A 24 -4.32 10.82 -0.59
C GLU A 24 -3.61 9.46 -0.45
N LEU A 25 -4.14 8.58 0.41
CA LEU A 25 -3.63 7.21 0.57
C LEU A 25 -3.82 6.40 -0.71
N SER A 26 -4.99 6.52 -1.36
CA SER A 26 -5.25 5.87 -2.64
C SER A 26 -4.33 6.38 -3.75
N GLU A 27 -4.07 7.69 -3.83
CA GLU A 27 -3.15 8.29 -4.79
C GLU A 27 -1.70 7.85 -4.55
N ALA A 28 -1.33 7.58 -3.30
CA ALA A 28 -0.01 7.09 -2.92
C ALA A 28 0.15 5.56 -3.03
N ASP A 29 -0.78 4.84 -3.66
CA ASP A 29 -0.86 3.37 -3.76
C ASP A 29 -0.87 2.66 -2.38
N PHE A 30 -1.40 3.29 -1.35
CA PHE A 30 -1.66 2.63 -0.07
C PHE A 30 -3.06 2.00 -0.10
N GLU A 31 -3.14 0.71 0.19
CA GLU A 31 -4.40 0.01 0.41
C GLU A 31 -4.85 0.22 1.86
N ILE A 32 -6.09 0.65 2.04
CA ILE A 32 -6.69 0.79 3.38
C ILE A 32 -6.94 -0.60 3.96
N PHE A 33 -6.30 -0.89 5.08
CA PHE A 33 -6.49 -2.14 5.80
C PHE A 33 -7.66 -2.05 6.78
N THR A 34 -7.73 -0.97 7.56
CA THR A 34 -8.86 -0.73 8.47
C THR A 34 -9.01 0.76 8.76
N ALA A 35 -10.23 1.19 9.05
CA ALA A 35 -10.54 2.49 9.60
C ALA A 35 -11.42 2.27 10.83
N GLN A 36 -10.99 2.78 11.98
CA GLN A 36 -11.71 2.64 13.24
C GLN A 36 -11.96 4.01 13.85
N PHE A 37 -13.21 4.27 14.22
CA PHE A 37 -13.57 5.47 14.96
C PHE A 37 -13.37 5.25 16.45
N THR A 38 -12.58 6.10 17.09
CA THR A 38 -12.24 6.00 18.52
C THR A 38 -13.07 6.94 19.41
N GLY A 39 -14.09 7.60 18.85
CA GLY A 39 -14.99 8.52 19.56
C GLY A 39 -14.68 10.00 19.31
N GLU A 40 -13.41 10.36 19.13
CA GLU A 40 -12.98 11.71 18.74
C GLU A 40 -12.36 11.73 17.33
N LYS A 41 -11.64 10.68 16.94
CA LYS A 41 -10.91 10.62 15.66
C LYS A 41 -11.08 9.28 14.97
N TRP A 42 -10.79 9.27 13.67
CA TRP A 42 -10.67 8.06 12.87
C TRP A 42 -9.21 7.63 12.80
N GLY A 43 -8.92 6.44 13.31
CA GLY A 43 -7.65 5.76 13.09
C GLY A 43 -7.71 4.96 11.79
N VAL A 44 -7.00 5.41 10.76
CA VAL A 44 -6.89 4.74 9.47
C VAL A 44 -5.54 4.03 9.40
N VAL A 45 -5.58 2.71 9.19
CA VAL A 45 -4.41 1.88 8.94
C VAL A 45 -4.39 1.55 7.45
N ALA A 46 -3.31 1.93 6.78
CA ALA A 46 -3.08 1.63 5.39
C ALA A 46 -1.75 0.88 5.21
N ARG A 47 -1.67 0.10 4.14
CA ARG A 47 -0.48 -0.68 3.81
C ARG A 47 -0.14 -0.53 2.35
N LYS A 48 1.16 -0.47 2.04
CA LYS A 48 1.66 -0.47 0.67
C LYS A 48 2.56 -1.67 0.46
N PHE A 49 2.26 -2.45 -0.58
CA PHE A 49 3.15 -3.50 -1.04
C PHE A 49 4.28 -2.87 -1.85
N LYS A 50 5.53 -2.91 -1.35
CA LYS A 50 6.67 -2.66 -2.23
C LYS A 50 6.79 -3.86 -3.16
N LYS A 51 6.23 -3.74 -4.36
CA LYS A 51 6.70 -4.55 -5.49
C LYS A 51 8.16 -4.15 -5.68
N GLU A 52 9.08 -4.98 -5.19
CA GLU A 52 10.38 -5.04 -5.83
C GLU A 52 10.09 -5.35 -7.29
N SER A 53 10.30 -4.36 -8.16
CA SER A 53 10.43 -4.63 -9.59
C SER A 53 11.50 -5.71 -9.69
N SER A 54 11.06 -6.95 -9.91
CA SER A 54 11.87 -8.03 -10.48
C SER A 54 12.28 -7.59 -11.89
N GLY A 55 13.20 -6.65 -11.95
CA GLY A 55 13.85 -6.17 -13.15
C GLY A 55 15.30 -6.63 -13.12
N LYS A 56 15.55 -7.92 -13.40
CA LYS A 56 16.64 -8.37 -14.29
C LYS A 56 16.72 -9.89 -14.47
N ASN A 57 16.91 -10.26 -15.74
CA ASN A 57 17.49 -11.49 -16.31
C ASN A 57 16.61 -12.76 -16.31
N ARG A 58 16.33 -13.43 -17.44
CA ARG A 58 17.16 -13.59 -18.66
C ARG A 58 16.33 -13.49 -19.95
N MET A 59 16.89 -12.78 -20.92
CA MET A 59 16.63 -13.00 -22.35
C MET A 59 17.04 -14.42 -22.74
N GLY A 60 16.28 -15.04 -23.64
CA GLY A 60 16.75 -16.19 -24.43
C GLY A 60 16.29 -17.56 -23.94
N PHE A 61 15.10 -17.97 -24.35
CA PHE A 61 14.86 -19.37 -24.73
C PHE A 61 14.58 -19.38 -26.23
N SER A 62 15.64 -19.45 -27.03
CA SER A 62 15.53 -19.97 -28.39
C SER A 62 15.35 -21.48 -28.23
N ALA A 63 14.21 -22.02 -28.61
CA ALA A 63 14.11 -23.47 -28.81
C ALA A 63 15.03 -23.84 -29.99
N PRO A 64 16.00 -24.74 -29.84
CA PRO A 64 16.70 -25.31 -30.98
C PRO A 64 15.72 -26.19 -31.78
N CYS A 65 15.96 -26.23 -33.09
CA CYS A 65 15.24 -26.96 -34.12
C CYS A 65 15.08 -28.45 -33.81
#